data_AF-A0AA52EIB6-F1
#
_entry.id   AF-A0AA52EIB6-F1
#
_cell.length_a   1.000
_cell.length_b   1.000
_cell.length_c   1.000
_cell.angle_alpha   90.00
_cell.angle_beta   90.00
_cell.angle_gamma   90.00
#
_symmetry.space_group_name_H-M   'P 1'
#
loop_
_entity.id
_entity.type
_entity.pdbx_description
1 polymer ?
#
loop_
_entity_poly.entity_id
_entity_poly.type
_entity_poly.pdbx_seq_one_letter_code
_entity_poly.pdbx_strand_id
1 'polypeptide(L)'
;MTTQTSITIKQSLIDLASVVCVLVLIKQSLLPYSIVWAGPVSTLSAMIVATFCLYRRGHTWATLGFKLPESWPTTLKWTVAVIALIIGTSAIGGSIADLFFEKLSRENRFGNLAGEWGKFAFYFFLIWTHSAFFEELLFRAFLINRLELSLPLGKWAAPVAVLIAAIFFGYRHYYYQGLNGALTTGLIGLSLGFYYIRRGRFDMWPLIIAHGCINTLGFLLRTLDIED
;
A
#
# COMPACT_ATOMS: atom_id res chain seq x y z
N MET A 1 -29.46 3.53 10.91
CA MET A 1 -28.95 3.17 9.58
C MET A 1 -28.68 4.46 8.81
N THR A 2 -27.43 4.89 8.71
CA THR A 2 -27.07 6.04 7.86
C THR A 2 -27.21 5.60 6.41
N THR A 3 -28.13 6.21 5.67
CA THR A 3 -28.28 6.07 4.22
C THR A 3 -26.96 6.48 3.56
N GLN A 4 -26.18 5.50 3.08
CA GLN A 4 -24.97 5.79 2.32
C GLN A 4 -25.37 6.52 1.04
N THR A 5 -24.81 7.72 0.85
CA THR A 5 -25.08 8.51 -0.35
C THR A 5 -24.38 7.85 -1.54
N SER A 6 -25.10 7.69 -2.65
CA SER A 6 -24.49 7.23 -3.90
C SER A 6 -23.47 8.25 -4.38
N ILE A 7 -22.26 7.79 -4.70
CA ILE A 7 -21.17 8.64 -5.19
C ILE A 7 -21.29 8.72 -6.72
N THR A 8 -21.36 9.92 -7.26
CA THR A 8 -21.32 10.14 -8.72
C THR A 8 -19.91 9.97 -9.28
N ILE A 9 -19.76 9.65 -10.57
CA ILE A 9 -18.45 9.57 -11.25
C ILE A 9 -17.63 10.85 -11.04
N LYS A 10 -18.25 12.02 -11.21
CA LYS A 10 -17.59 13.32 -11.01
C LYS A 10 -17.04 13.47 -9.59
N GLN A 11 -17.80 13.09 -8.57
CA GLN A 11 -17.37 13.15 -7.18
C GLN A 11 -16.22 12.16 -6.92
N SER A 12 -16.29 10.96 -7.48
CA SER A 12 -15.24 9.96 -7.35
C SER A 12 -13.93 10.43 -7.98
N LEU A 13 -13.99 11.03 -9.17
CA LEU A 13 -12.83 11.61 -9.86
C LEU A 13 -12.21 12.77 -9.06
N ILE A 14 -13.02 13.66 -8.47
CA ILE A 14 -12.51 14.75 -7.62
C ILE A 14 -11.81 14.20 -6.39
N ASP A 15 -12.42 13.23 -5.70
CA ASP A 15 -11.84 12.63 -4.50
C ASP A 15 -10.54 11.87 -4.84
N LEU A 16 -10.51 11.14 -5.97
CA LEU A 16 -9.33 10.46 -6.48
C LEU A 16 -8.21 11.45 -6.83
N ALA A 17 -8.52 12.49 -7.61
CA ALA A 17 -7.55 13.51 -8.01
C ALA A 17 -6.98 14.21 -6.77
N SER A 18 -7.81 14.56 -5.80
CA SER A 18 -7.37 15.22 -4.56
C SER A 18 -6.34 14.36 -3.80
N VAL A 19 -6.64 13.07 -3.60
CA VAL A 19 -5.75 12.17 -2.85
C VAL A 19 -4.48 11.86 -3.64
N VAL A 20 -4.57 11.62 -4.96
CA VAL A 20 -3.40 11.37 -5.81
C VAL A 20 -2.50 12.61 -5.89
N CYS A 21 -3.06 13.81 -6.03
CA CYS A 21 -2.31 15.06 -6.01
C CYS A 21 -1.55 15.22 -4.69
N VAL A 22 -2.17 14.95 -3.54
CA VAL A 22 -1.48 15.02 -2.24
C VAL A 22 -0.37 13.96 -2.15
N LEU A 23 -0.65 12.73 -2.57
CA LEU A 23 0.35 11.64 -2.57
C LEU A 23 1.58 12.00 -3.41
N VAL A 24 1.39 12.65 -4.56
CA VAL A 24 2.48 13.03 -5.47
C VAL A 24 3.16 14.32 -5.00
N LEU A 25 2.42 15.42 -4.86
CA LEU A 25 2.98 16.75 -4.61
C LEU A 25 3.74 16.81 -3.28
N ILE A 26 3.17 16.29 -2.18
CA ILE A 26 3.84 16.30 -0.88
C ILE A 26 5.13 15.49 -0.95
N LYS A 27 5.07 14.31 -1.57
CA LYS A 27 6.26 13.46 -1.72
C LYS A 27 7.34 14.17 -2.54
N GLN A 28 7.00 14.69 -3.71
CA GLN A 28 7.95 15.36 -4.60
C GLN A 28 8.55 16.62 -3.96
N SER A 29 7.77 17.37 -3.19
CA SER A 29 8.27 18.54 -2.45
C SER A 29 9.27 18.18 -1.35
N LEU A 30 9.17 16.98 -0.76
CA LEU A 30 10.02 16.55 0.36
C LEU A 30 11.25 15.75 -0.07
N LEU A 31 11.23 15.11 -1.24
CA LEU A 31 12.35 14.30 -1.71
C LEU A 31 13.72 15.02 -1.72
N PRO A 32 13.82 16.31 -2.11
CA PRO A 32 15.09 17.05 -2.03
C PRO A 32 15.63 17.24 -0.60
N TYR A 33 14.77 17.15 0.42
CA TYR A 33 15.11 17.44 1.82
C TYR A 33 15.21 16.18 2.68
N SER A 34 14.37 15.17 2.43
CA SER A 34 14.39 13.91 3.18
C SER A 34 13.78 12.75 2.42
N ILE A 35 14.64 11.82 2.00
CA ILE A 35 14.25 10.55 1.36
C ILE A 35 13.42 9.65 2.31
N VAL A 36 13.69 9.73 3.61
CA VAL A 36 13.04 8.94 4.68
C VAL A 36 11.62 9.45 4.92
N TRP A 37 11.45 10.77 5.10
CA TRP A 37 10.16 11.36 5.47
C TRP A 37 9.21 11.62 4.30
N ALA A 38 9.72 11.68 3.07
CA ALA A 38 8.89 11.93 1.89
C ALA A 38 7.72 10.92 1.74
N GLY A 39 7.94 9.64 2.08
CA GLY A 39 6.90 8.60 2.06
C GLY A 39 5.87 8.77 3.18
N PRO A 40 6.27 8.71 4.46
CA PRO A 40 5.38 8.83 5.61
C PRO A 40 4.52 10.09 5.58
N VAL A 41 5.12 11.28 5.37
CA VAL A 41 4.40 12.56 5.39
C VAL A 41 3.40 12.64 4.23
N SER A 42 3.78 12.14 3.05
CA SER A 42 2.89 12.04 1.89
C SER A 42 1.66 11.18 2.19
N THR A 43 1.85 9.97 2.76
CA THR A 43 0.71 9.10 3.09
C THR A 43 -0.12 9.61 4.25
N LEU A 44 0.47 10.23 5.27
CA LEU A 44 -0.28 10.82 6.37
C LEU A 44 -1.18 11.96 5.86
N SER A 45 -0.63 12.85 5.03
CA SER A 45 -1.38 13.94 4.41
C SER A 45 -2.52 13.40 3.53
N ALA A 46 -2.24 12.35 2.75
CA ALA A 46 -3.23 11.69 1.93
C ALA A 46 -4.31 10.99 2.76
N MET A 47 -3.97 10.40 3.91
CA MET A 47 -4.93 9.82 4.85
C MET A 47 -5.90 10.86 5.40
N ILE A 48 -5.41 12.05 5.73
CA ILE A 48 -6.26 13.17 6.19
C ILE A 48 -7.25 13.56 5.10
N VAL A 49 -6.76 13.77 3.87
CA VAL A 49 -7.61 14.16 2.74
C VAL A 49 -8.57 13.05 2.33
N ALA A 50 -8.13 11.80 2.31
CA ALA A 50 -8.98 10.64 2.01
C ALA A 50 -10.09 10.48 3.07
N THR A 51 -9.77 10.65 4.35
CA THR A 51 -10.74 10.61 5.45
C THR A 51 -11.76 11.73 5.31
N PHE A 52 -11.32 12.95 4.99
CA PHE A 52 -12.22 14.07 4.73
C PHE A 52 -13.11 13.83 3.51
N CYS A 53 -12.57 13.30 2.41
CA CYS A 53 -13.34 12.90 1.24
C CYS A 53 -14.41 11.86 1.61
N LEU A 54 -14.06 10.82 2.37
CA LEU A 54 -15.03 9.82 2.84
C LEU A 54 -16.14 10.45 3.67
N TYR A 55 -15.77 11.26 4.67
CA TYR A 55 -16.70 11.93 5.57
C TYR A 55 -17.73 12.79 4.81
N ARG A 56 -17.28 13.62 3.86
CA ARG A 56 -18.15 14.47 3.04
C ARG A 56 -19.15 13.69 2.17
N ARG A 57 -18.89 12.41 1.92
CA ARG A 57 -19.76 11.53 1.12
C ARG A 57 -20.65 10.64 1.98
N GLY A 58 -20.61 10.77 3.32
CA GLY A 58 -21.31 9.87 4.23
C GLY A 58 -20.71 8.46 4.28
N HIS A 59 -19.43 8.32 3.91
CA HIS A 59 -18.67 7.07 3.96
C HIS A 59 -17.61 7.13 5.07
N THR A 60 -17.11 5.97 5.46
CA THR A 60 -16.02 5.82 6.44
C THR A 60 -15.06 4.75 5.96
N TRP A 61 -13.89 4.62 6.60
CA TRP A 61 -12.97 3.52 6.28
C TRP A 61 -13.62 2.13 6.44
N ALA A 62 -14.59 2.00 7.35
CA ALA A 62 -15.39 0.80 7.50
C ALA A 62 -16.20 0.45 6.24
N THR A 63 -16.67 1.44 5.47
CA THR A 63 -17.39 1.16 4.21
C THR A 63 -16.46 0.60 3.12
N LEU A 64 -15.15 0.76 3.29
CA LEU A 64 -14.11 0.22 2.41
C LEU A 64 -13.42 -1.03 2.98
N GLY A 65 -13.95 -1.61 4.06
CA GLY A 65 -13.45 -2.88 4.63
C GLY A 65 -12.55 -2.76 5.86
N PHE A 66 -12.28 -1.55 6.36
CA PHE A 66 -11.60 -1.38 7.64
C PHE A 66 -12.60 -1.49 8.80
N LYS A 67 -13.00 -2.72 9.12
CA LYS A 67 -13.88 -3.08 10.24
C LYS A 67 -13.15 -4.02 11.20
N LEU A 68 -13.63 -4.14 12.43
CA LEU A 68 -13.12 -5.17 13.33
C LEU A 68 -13.36 -6.57 12.73
N PRO A 69 -12.40 -7.49 12.88
CA PRO A 69 -12.60 -8.87 12.44
C PRO A 69 -13.80 -9.51 13.14
N GLU A 70 -14.62 -10.23 12.39
CA GLU A 70 -15.66 -11.09 12.97
C GLU A 70 -15.05 -12.30 13.69
N SER A 71 -13.88 -12.76 13.21
CA SER A 71 -13.18 -13.94 13.74
C SER A 71 -11.67 -13.81 13.55
N TRP A 72 -10.95 -13.59 14.66
CA TRP A 72 -9.48 -13.55 14.66
C TRP A 72 -8.82 -14.82 14.10
N PRO A 73 -9.28 -16.04 14.40
CA PRO A 73 -8.73 -17.24 13.76
C PRO A 73 -8.85 -17.23 12.23
N THR A 74 -9.97 -16.72 11.70
CA THR A 74 -10.17 -16.59 10.25
C THR A 74 -9.26 -15.54 9.66
N THR A 75 -9.13 -14.38 10.31
CA THR A 75 -8.20 -13.32 9.91
C THR A 75 -6.76 -13.81 9.93
N LEU A 76 -6.33 -14.57 10.94
CA LEU A 76 -4.99 -15.12 11.02
C LEU A 76 -4.73 -16.16 9.92
N LYS A 77 -5.69 -17.06 9.65
CA LYS A 77 -5.62 -18.00 8.52
C LYS A 77 -5.40 -17.26 7.19
N TRP A 78 -6.15 -16.20 6.96
CA TRP A 78 -6.00 -15.40 5.75
C TRP A 78 -4.71 -14.56 5.75
N THR A 79 -4.24 -14.13 6.92
CA THR A 79 -2.94 -13.45 7.06
C THR A 79 -1.82 -14.37 6.57
N VAL A 80 -1.81 -15.64 6.96
CA VAL A 80 -0.84 -16.63 6.46
C VAL A 80 -0.92 -16.78 4.94
N ALA A 81 -2.14 -16.84 4.38
CA ALA A 81 -2.31 -16.90 2.92
C ALA A 81 -1.80 -15.64 2.21
N VAL A 82 -2.00 -14.44 2.79
CA VAL A 82 -1.49 -13.18 2.24
C VAL A 82 0.03 -13.10 2.37
N ILE A 83 0.62 -13.57 3.47
CA ILE A 83 2.08 -13.69 3.63
C ILE A 83 2.66 -14.56 2.51
N ALA A 84 2.08 -15.75 2.28
CA ALA A 84 2.50 -16.63 1.19
C ALA A 84 2.35 -15.96 -0.19
N LEU A 85 1.27 -15.20 -0.39
CA LEU A 85 1.05 -14.43 -1.61
C LEU A 85 2.11 -13.34 -1.83
N ILE A 86 2.47 -12.58 -0.78
CA ILE A 86 3.52 -11.57 -0.84
C ILE A 86 4.87 -12.22 -1.17
N ILE A 87 5.24 -13.30 -0.47
CA ILE A 87 6.50 -14.01 -0.71
C ILE A 87 6.56 -14.55 -2.15
N GLY A 88 5.52 -15.27 -2.58
CA GLY A 88 5.47 -15.83 -3.93
C GLY A 88 5.49 -14.76 -5.02
N THR A 89 4.74 -13.67 -4.84
CA THR A 89 4.74 -12.55 -5.80
C THR A 89 6.06 -11.80 -5.80
N SER A 90 6.70 -11.62 -4.64
CA SER A 90 8.01 -10.98 -4.53
C SER A 90 9.08 -11.82 -5.21
N ALA A 91 9.07 -13.13 -5.03
CA ALA A 91 10.01 -14.04 -5.67
C ALA A 91 9.86 -14.02 -7.20
N ILE A 92 8.64 -14.24 -7.70
CA ILE A 92 8.35 -14.22 -9.15
C ILE A 92 8.64 -12.84 -9.74
N GLY A 93 8.14 -11.78 -9.10
CA GLY A 93 8.29 -10.41 -9.57
C GLY A 93 9.73 -9.91 -9.51
N GLY A 94 10.50 -10.35 -8.51
CA GLY A 94 11.95 -10.11 -8.43
C GLY A 94 12.68 -10.81 -9.56
N SER A 95 12.44 -12.10 -9.78
CA SER A 95 13.05 -12.85 -10.88
C SER A 95 12.74 -12.26 -12.26
N ILE A 96 11.51 -11.79 -12.48
CA ILE A 96 11.16 -11.08 -13.73
C ILE A 96 11.90 -9.75 -13.82
N ALA A 97 11.93 -8.96 -12.74
CA ALA A 97 12.59 -7.66 -12.74
C ALA A 97 14.10 -7.77 -12.99
N ASP A 98 14.75 -8.82 -12.47
CA ASP A 98 16.17 -9.10 -12.63
C ASP A 98 16.56 -9.38 -14.08
N LEU A 99 15.62 -9.77 -14.95
CA LEU A 99 15.86 -9.94 -16.39
C LEU A 99 16.06 -8.61 -17.14
N PHE A 100 15.55 -7.50 -16.58
CA PHE A 100 15.47 -6.22 -17.29
C PHE A 100 16.19 -5.09 -16.57
N PHE A 101 16.34 -5.16 -15.24
CA PHE A 101 16.75 -4.03 -14.41
C PHE A 101 17.69 -4.47 -13.28
N GLU A 102 18.72 -3.66 -13.03
CA GLU A 102 19.63 -3.83 -11.90
C GLU A 102 18.95 -3.56 -10.55
N LYS A 103 19.37 -4.31 -9.52
CA LYS A 103 18.95 -4.06 -8.14
C LYS A 103 19.72 -2.88 -7.57
N LEU A 104 19.00 -1.88 -7.07
CA LEU A 104 19.60 -0.78 -6.34
C LEU A 104 19.70 -1.11 -4.84
N SER A 105 20.83 -0.73 -4.23
CA SER A 105 20.94 -0.75 -2.77
C SER A 105 19.92 0.20 -2.14
N ARG A 106 19.30 -0.27 -1.06
CA ARG A 106 18.32 0.50 -0.28
C ARG A 106 18.98 1.32 0.84
N GLU A 107 20.31 1.24 1.00
CA GLU A 107 21.08 1.97 2.02
C GLU A 107 20.91 3.48 1.92
N ASN A 108 20.81 4.04 0.70
CA ASN A 108 20.55 5.47 0.52
C ASN A 108 19.27 5.94 1.21
N ARG A 109 18.29 5.05 1.40
CA ARG A 109 17.06 5.36 2.12
C ARG A 109 17.12 4.93 3.58
N PHE A 110 17.59 3.72 3.86
CA PHE A 110 17.45 3.14 5.20
C PHE A 110 18.71 3.22 6.08
N GLY A 111 19.85 3.51 5.47
CA GLY A 111 21.18 3.38 6.07
C GLY A 111 21.56 1.92 6.32
N ASN A 112 22.74 1.73 6.88
CA ASN A 112 23.11 0.43 7.46
C ASN A 112 22.33 0.20 8.76
N LEU A 113 21.71 -0.99 8.85
CA LEU A 113 20.89 -1.45 9.98
C LEU A 113 21.61 -2.47 10.87
N ALA A 114 22.71 -3.06 10.43
CA ALA A 114 23.41 -4.12 11.16
C ALA A 114 23.79 -3.65 12.59
N GLY A 115 23.25 -4.32 13.61
CA GLY A 115 23.43 -3.98 15.03
C GLY A 115 22.68 -2.74 15.53
N GLU A 116 21.98 -2.00 14.66
CA GLU A 116 21.40 -0.69 14.96
C GLU A 116 19.94 -0.80 15.45
N TRP A 117 19.74 -1.39 16.63
CA TRP A 117 18.41 -1.62 17.22
C TRP A 117 17.55 -0.35 17.39
N GLY A 118 18.17 0.81 17.58
CA GLY A 118 17.47 2.10 17.62
C GLY A 118 16.82 2.44 16.27
N LYS A 119 17.51 2.19 15.15
CA LYS A 119 16.95 2.35 13.81
C LYS A 119 15.86 1.31 13.55
N PHE A 120 16.06 0.07 14.00
CA PHE A 120 15.02 -0.96 13.90
C PHE A 120 13.73 -0.52 14.61
N ALA A 121 13.81 -0.03 15.85
CA ALA A 121 12.63 0.45 16.59
C ALA A 121 11.94 1.63 15.88
N PHE A 122 12.72 2.57 15.33
CA PHE A 122 12.20 3.68 14.53
C PHE A 122 11.46 3.18 13.27
N TYR A 123 12.06 2.29 12.50
CA TYR A 123 11.43 1.75 11.30
C TYR A 123 10.26 0.82 11.62
N PHE A 124 10.30 0.08 12.73
CA PHE A 124 9.18 -0.71 13.21
C PHE A 124 7.93 0.17 13.40
N PHE A 125 8.08 1.34 14.02
CA PHE A 125 6.98 2.30 14.14
C PHE A 125 6.46 2.77 12.78
N LEU A 126 7.35 3.12 11.84
CA LEU A 126 6.96 3.53 10.49
C LEU A 126 6.34 2.39 9.66
N ILE A 127 6.79 1.15 9.87
CA ILE A 127 6.24 -0.02 9.20
C ILE A 127 4.77 -0.16 9.57
N TRP A 128 4.43 -0.12 10.85
CA TRP A 128 3.05 -0.37 11.29
C TRP A 128 2.11 0.81 11.07
N THR A 129 2.60 2.05 11.10
CA THR A 129 1.77 3.24 10.88
C THR A 129 1.70 3.65 9.40
N HIS A 130 2.84 3.79 8.73
CA HIS A 130 2.92 4.22 7.34
C HIS A 130 2.76 3.06 6.36
N SER A 131 3.65 2.06 6.39
CA SER A 131 3.73 1.05 5.33
C SER A 131 2.55 0.07 5.35
N ALA A 132 2.26 -0.51 6.52
CA ALA A 132 1.27 -1.56 6.67
C ALA A 132 -0.16 -1.00 6.81
N PHE A 133 -0.32 0.13 7.51
CA PHE A 133 -1.63 0.69 7.76
C PHE A 133 -2.04 1.72 6.68
N PHE A 134 -1.31 2.84 6.54
CA PHE A 134 -1.71 3.87 5.57
C PHE A 134 -1.67 3.39 4.12
N GLU A 135 -0.67 2.61 3.70
CA GLU A 135 -0.65 2.18 2.30
C GLU A 135 -1.76 1.18 1.97
N GLU A 136 -2.10 0.25 2.87
CA GLU A 136 -3.22 -0.66 2.61
C GLU A 136 -4.55 0.14 2.51
N LEU A 137 -4.79 1.08 3.43
CA LEU A 137 -5.98 1.93 3.41
C LEU A 137 -6.04 2.80 2.15
N LEU A 138 -4.95 3.47 1.78
CA LEU A 138 -4.95 4.37 0.63
C LEU A 138 -5.02 3.60 -0.68
N PHE A 139 -4.16 2.61 -0.88
CA PHE A 139 -4.01 1.99 -2.20
C PHE A 139 -4.99 0.86 -2.44
N ARG A 140 -5.29 0.04 -1.44
CA ARG A 140 -6.20 -1.12 -1.62
C ARG A 140 -7.64 -0.69 -1.38
N ALA A 141 -7.90 0.02 -0.29
CA ALA A 141 -9.26 0.49 -0.03
C ALA A 141 -9.61 1.73 -0.87
N PHE A 142 -8.98 2.88 -0.64
CA PHE A 142 -9.47 4.14 -1.21
C PHE A 142 -9.31 4.20 -2.74
N LEU A 143 -8.11 3.99 -3.26
CA LEU A 143 -7.80 4.16 -4.69
C LEU A 143 -8.59 3.18 -5.55
N ILE A 144 -8.58 1.87 -5.23
CA ILE A 144 -9.30 0.87 -6.03
C ILE A 144 -10.80 1.19 -6.08
N ASN A 145 -11.43 1.49 -4.93
CA ASN A 145 -12.87 1.79 -4.92
C ASN A 145 -13.21 3.07 -5.70
N ARG A 146 -12.38 4.12 -5.61
CA ARG A 146 -12.62 5.37 -6.35
C ARG A 146 -12.34 5.23 -7.84
N LEU A 147 -11.31 4.48 -8.22
CA LEU A 147 -11.04 4.14 -9.62
C LEU A 147 -12.18 3.30 -10.21
N GLU A 148 -12.61 2.25 -9.52
CA GLU A 148 -13.70 1.37 -9.96
C GLU A 148 -15.00 2.15 -10.23
N LEU A 149 -15.37 3.05 -9.32
CA LEU A 149 -16.55 3.93 -9.49
C LEU A 149 -16.39 4.93 -10.64
N SER A 150 -15.16 5.27 -11.03
CA SER A 150 -14.90 6.28 -12.07
C SER A 150 -14.78 5.67 -13.47
N LEU A 151 -14.67 4.34 -13.58
CA LEU A 151 -14.44 3.64 -14.84
C LEU A 151 -15.77 3.09 -15.40
N PRO A 152 -16.23 3.56 -16.57
CA PRO A 152 -17.44 3.03 -17.22
C PRO A 152 -17.17 1.69 -17.94
N LEU A 153 -16.58 0.72 -17.21
CA LEU A 153 -16.09 -0.55 -17.76
C LEU A 153 -16.87 -1.78 -17.27
N GLY A 154 -17.98 -1.58 -16.57
CA GLY A 154 -18.82 -2.66 -16.03
C GLY A 154 -18.00 -3.66 -15.20
N LYS A 155 -18.05 -4.95 -15.55
CA LYS A 155 -17.31 -6.02 -14.86
C LYS A 155 -15.77 -5.85 -14.87
N TRP A 156 -15.24 -5.06 -15.81
CA TRP A 156 -13.81 -4.80 -15.92
C TRP A 156 -13.34 -3.60 -15.08
N ALA A 157 -14.25 -2.83 -14.49
CA ALA A 157 -13.89 -1.66 -13.69
C ALA A 157 -12.99 -2.03 -12.50
N ALA A 158 -13.33 -3.09 -11.75
CA ALA A 158 -12.54 -3.50 -10.58
C ALA A 158 -11.14 -4.04 -10.96
N PRO A 159 -10.99 -4.98 -11.92
CA PRO A 159 -9.68 -5.43 -12.36
C PRO A 159 -8.79 -4.32 -12.93
N VAL A 160 -9.37 -3.39 -13.70
CA VAL A 160 -8.61 -2.24 -14.25
C VAL A 160 -8.22 -1.26 -13.14
N ALA A 161 -9.10 -1.02 -12.17
CA ALA A 161 -8.78 -0.21 -10.98
C ALA A 161 -7.62 -0.80 -10.17
N VAL A 162 -7.60 -2.12 -9.98
CA VAL A 162 -6.49 -2.85 -9.35
C VAL A 162 -5.19 -2.64 -10.14
N LEU A 163 -5.23 -2.80 -11.47
CA LEU A 163 -4.06 -2.61 -12.32
C LEU A 163 -3.50 -1.18 -12.23
N ILE A 164 -4.36 -0.16 -12.32
CA ILE A 164 -3.94 1.25 -12.22
C ILE A 164 -3.35 1.54 -10.84
N ALA A 165 -3.99 1.06 -9.76
CA ALA A 165 -3.51 1.25 -8.40
C ALA A 165 -2.14 0.55 -8.19
N ALA A 166 -1.95 -0.63 -8.77
CA ALA A 166 -0.70 -1.39 -8.71
C ALA A 166 0.46 -0.69 -9.43
N ILE A 167 0.22 -0.18 -10.64
CA ILE A 167 1.21 0.62 -11.39
C ILE A 167 1.60 1.86 -10.58
N PHE A 168 0.62 2.57 -10.02
CA PHE A 168 0.88 3.74 -9.19
C PHE A 168 1.63 3.40 -7.89
N PHE A 169 1.34 2.26 -7.27
CA PHE A 169 2.06 1.75 -6.11
C PHE A 169 3.53 1.47 -6.42
N GLY A 170 3.83 0.79 -7.54
CA GLY A 170 5.19 0.55 -8.02
C GLY A 170 5.94 1.85 -8.33
N TYR A 171 5.30 2.80 -9.02
CA TYR A 171 5.85 4.14 -9.25
C TYR A 171 6.26 4.83 -7.94
N ARG A 172 5.46 4.70 -6.87
CA ARG A 172 5.81 5.28 -5.57
C ARG A 172 7.01 4.62 -4.90
N HIS A 173 7.49 3.48 -5.38
CA HIS A 173 8.70 2.82 -4.88
C HIS A 173 9.95 3.06 -5.75
N TYR A 174 9.76 3.52 -6.98
CA TYR A 174 10.83 3.77 -7.95
C TYR A 174 12.00 4.60 -7.42
N TYR A 175 11.73 5.70 -6.71
CA TYR A 175 12.74 6.69 -6.33
C TYR A 175 13.92 6.16 -5.48
N TYR A 176 13.75 5.02 -4.79
CA TYR A 176 14.80 4.41 -3.97
C TYR A 176 15.02 2.93 -4.26
N GLN A 177 14.19 2.31 -5.09
CA GLN A 177 14.33 0.91 -5.50
C GLN A 177 14.63 0.73 -6.98
N GLY A 178 14.62 1.81 -7.77
CA GLY A 178 14.79 1.77 -9.22
C GLY A 178 13.63 1.10 -9.94
N LEU A 179 13.81 0.81 -11.23
CA LEU A 179 12.80 0.09 -12.04
C LEU A 179 12.59 -1.34 -11.54
N ASN A 180 13.65 -1.99 -11.05
CA ASN A 180 13.59 -3.34 -10.51
C ASN A 180 12.56 -3.41 -9.37
N GLY A 181 12.77 -2.65 -8.29
CA GLY A 181 11.84 -2.68 -7.17
C GLY A 181 10.48 -2.04 -7.47
N ALA A 182 10.40 -1.06 -8.38
CA ALA A 182 9.10 -0.55 -8.83
C ALA A 182 8.25 -1.64 -9.49
N LEU A 183 8.84 -2.49 -10.33
CA LEU A 183 8.13 -3.62 -10.94
C LEU A 183 7.75 -4.67 -9.90
N THR A 184 8.70 -5.09 -9.04
CA THR A 184 8.43 -6.09 -8.00
C THR A 184 7.33 -5.62 -7.03
N THR A 185 7.43 -4.41 -6.50
CA THR A 185 6.41 -3.84 -5.59
C THR A 185 5.08 -3.59 -6.29
N GLY A 186 5.10 -3.18 -7.57
CA GLY A 186 3.90 -3.07 -8.39
C GLY A 186 3.17 -4.41 -8.53
N LEU A 187 3.89 -5.50 -8.80
CA LEU A 187 3.32 -6.85 -8.87
C LEU A 187 2.76 -7.33 -7.52
N ILE A 188 3.44 -7.03 -6.41
CA ILE A 188 2.90 -7.26 -5.06
C ILE A 188 1.61 -6.46 -4.86
N GLY A 189 1.60 -5.17 -5.21
CA GLY A 189 0.40 -4.32 -5.15
C GLY A 189 -0.75 -4.87 -6.00
N LEU A 190 -0.44 -5.45 -7.16
CA LEU A 190 -1.41 -6.12 -8.04
C LEU A 190 -2.04 -7.34 -7.36
N SER A 191 -1.22 -8.24 -6.80
CA SER A 191 -1.72 -9.46 -6.15
C SER A 191 -2.54 -9.14 -4.89
N LEU A 192 -2.11 -8.18 -4.08
CA LEU A 192 -2.85 -7.69 -2.91
C LEU A 192 -4.16 -6.98 -3.30
N GLY A 193 -4.16 -6.22 -4.39
CA GLY A 193 -5.38 -5.59 -4.91
C GLY A 193 -6.40 -6.64 -5.39
N PHE A 194 -5.95 -7.70 -6.07
CA PHE A 194 -6.82 -8.81 -6.45
C PHE A 194 -7.34 -9.57 -5.23
N TYR A 195 -6.51 -9.82 -4.23
CA TYR A 195 -6.95 -10.38 -2.96
C TYR A 195 -8.07 -9.53 -2.34
N TYR A 196 -7.88 -8.21 -2.26
CA TYR A 196 -8.86 -7.27 -1.68
C TYR A 196 -10.24 -7.36 -2.34
N ILE A 197 -10.30 -7.30 -3.68
CA ILE A 197 -11.59 -7.37 -4.40
C ILE A 197 -12.21 -8.77 -4.33
N ARG A 198 -11.39 -9.84 -4.32
CA ARG A 198 -11.87 -11.24 -4.28
C ARG A 198 -12.41 -11.62 -2.91
N ARG A 199 -11.89 -10.99 -1.85
CA ARG A 199 -12.39 -11.06 -0.47
C ARG A 199 -13.51 -10.06 -0.22
N GLY A 200 -14.22 -9.60 -1.24
CA GLY A 200 -15.43 -8.79 -1.09
C GLY A 200 -15.23 -7.46 -0.37
N ARG A 201 -13.99 -6.96 -0.26
CA ARG A 201 -13.67 -5.63 0.30
C ARG A 201 -14.12 -5.46 1.76
N PHE A 202 -14.18 -6.53 2.56
CA PHE A 202 -14.75 -6.48 3.93
C PHE A 202 -13.76 -6.75 5.07
N ASP A 203 -12.57 -7.30 4.79
CA ASP A 203 -11.56 -7.59 5.82
C ASP A 203 -10.17 -7.17 5.34
N MET A 204 -9.72 -6.02 5.83
CA MET A 204 -8.39 -5.47 5.54
C MET A 204 -7.29 -5.98 6.48
N TRP A 205 -7.63 -6.57 7.62
CA TRP A 205 -6.65 -6.97 8.61
C TRP A 205 -5.63 -7.98 8.10
N PRO A 206 -6.00 -8.99 7.29
CA PRO A 206 -5.01 -9.88 6.68
C PRO A 206 -3.95 -9.15 5.85
N LEU A 207 -4.34 -8.10 5.12
CA LEU A 207 -3.41 -7.29 4.33
C LEU A 207 -2.47 -6.48 5.23
N ILE A 208 -3.05 -5.76 6.21
CA ILE A 208 -2.30 -4.90 7.14
C ILE A 208 -1.30 -5.73 7.95
N ILE A 209 -1.75 -6.84 8.55
CA ILE A 209 -0.90 -7.69 9.39
C ILE A 209 0.19 -8.36 8.55
N ALA A 210 -0.16 -8.95 7.39
CA ALA A 210 0.82 -9.60 6.54
C ALA A 210 1.90 -8.64 6.04
N HIS A 211 1.52 -7.44 5.58
CA HIS A 211 2.46 -6.42 5.13
C HIS A 211 3.36 -5.94 6.28
N GLY A 212 2.79 -5.68 7.46
CA GLY A 212 3.55 -5.32 8.66
C GLY A 212 4.54 -6.40 9.08
N CYS A 213 4.14 -7.66 9.08
CA CYS A 213 4.99 -8.81 9.40
C CYS A 213 6.14 -8.97 8.41
N ILE A 214 5.88 -8.93 7.10
CA ILE A 214 6.91 -9.07 6.06
C ILE A 214 7.95 -7.96 6.16
N ASN A 215 7.49 -6.70 6.32
CA ASN A 215 8.42 -5.58 6.44
C ASN A 215 9.20 -5.64 7.75
N THR A 216 8.55 -6.00 8.87
CA THR A 216 9.24 -6.18 10.16
C THR A 216 10.32 -7.25 10.05
N LEU A 217 10.01 -8.40 9.44
CA LEU A 217 10.98 -9.47 9.23
C LEU A 217 12.16 -8.99 8.37
N GLY A 218 11.91 -8.32 7.24
CA GLY A 218 12.98 -7.81 6.39
C GLY A 218 13.87 -6.76 7.06
N PHE A 219 13.33 -5.93 7.96
CA PHE A 219 14.16 -5.01 8.76
C PHE A 219 14.91 -5.73 9.89
N LEU A 220 14.30 -6.74 10.49
CA LEU A 220 14.93 -7.55 11.53
C LEU A 220 16.13 -8.32 10.98
N LEU A 221 15.99 -8.99 9.83
CA LEU A 221 17.08 -9.72 9.18
C LEU A 221 18.28 -8.80 8.87
N ARG A 222 18.02 -7.61 8.30
CA ARG A 222 19.07 -6.59 8.08
C ARG A 222 19.70 -6.07 9.37
N THR A 223 18.94 -6.04 10.47
CA THR A 223 19.48 -5.64 11.78
C THR A 223 20.39 -6.72 12.37
N LEU A 224 20.08 -7.99 12.07
CA LEU A 224 20.86 -9.16 12.46
C LEU A 224 22.03 -9.46 11.51
N ASP A 225 22.25 -8.63 10.47
CA ASP A 225 23.25 -8.84 9.43
C ASP A 225 23.10 -10.17 8.68
N ILE A 226 21.85 -10.60 8.50
CA ILE A 226 21.49 -11.76 7.68
C ILE A 226 21.10 -11.21 6.31
N GLU A 227 21.88 -11.54 5.28
CA GLU A 227 21.59 -11.12 3.90
C GLU A 227 20.22 -11.65 3.42
N ASP A 228 19.46 -10.78 2.72
CA ASP A 228 18.18 -11.10 2.08
C ASP A 228 18.35 -11.58 0.64
#